data_AF-A0A951C060-F1
#
_entry.id   AF-A0A951C060-F1
#
_cell.length_a   1.000
_cell.length_b   1.000
_cell.length_c   1.000
_cell.angle_alpha   90.00
_cell.angle_beta   90.00
_cell.angle_gamma   90.00
#
_symmetry.space_group_name_H-M   'P 1'
#
loop_
_entity.id
_entity.type
_entity.pdbx_description
1 polymer ?
#
loop_
_entity_poly.entity_id
_entity_poly.type
_entity_poly.pdbx_seq_one_letter_code
_entity_poly.pdbx_strand_id
1 'polypeptide(L)'
;MPASSRAGLIRNAARRVTCRAGPAAVPLAALLAFALAAGLYRYAPGAYSALLRLFGVPEQPFGYPFLDTQFVLAQIDCWRRGIDVYVVNPCDALGRLHDYSPLWLRLPLPTGLGWSDRFGLLVDLGFLLSLFFLPRPATRLDGALLLAATLSQVTAFGLERGNTDLLIFALAVAAGRLWLRAPALRAAGYAVVFGAGLLKFFPLVLFVVALRERLRDMLAIALAGCAGLVGFVLAYHAELRKLAPNIAGPNYFGDMFGATILPHGAAIAASVLLGWAPAWLPGALLALLCAASLGGAARLAGDAGFAGADARLLPRTRLFLVMGALLVCGCFFAHASIRYRAVFLLFALPGLLALGRGMPAGPARCAVLGAAAAALFLMWSMRFGLAGWLPQQVAWWWAVSVLAGVLLRFAARAAAMRELTAWRRLQLNARDRTASRGGAN
;
A
#
# COMPACT_ATOMS: atom_id res chain seq x y z
N MET A 1 27.33 -46.03 2.36
CA MET A 1 27.03 -44.59 2.30
C MET A 1 28.17 -43.81 2.97
N PRO A 2 28.74 -42.78 2.33
CA PRO A 2 29.90 -42.07 2.88
C PRO A 2 29.52 -41.21 4.09
N ALA A 3 30.36 -41.19 5.12
CA ALA A 3 30.16 -40.44 6.37
C ALA A 3 29.99 -38.92 6.17
N SER A 4 30.42 -38.39 5.02
CA SER A 4 30.24 -36.98 4.62
C SER A 4 28.77 -36.60 4.35
N SER A 5 27.88 -37.56 4.03
CA SER A 5 26.46 -37.25 3.77
C SER A 5 25.62 -37.09 5.05
N ARG A 6 25.98 -37.78 6.14
CA ARG A 6 25.26 -37.68 7.43
C ARG A 6 25.51 -36.36 8.15
N ALA A 7 26.74 -35.83 8.09
CA ALA A 7 27.07 -34.54 8.70
C ALA A 7 26.32 -33.36 8.03
N GLY A 8 26.10 -33.44 6.72
CA GLY A 8 25.29 -32.46 5.97
C GLY A 8 23.80 -32.52 6.32
N LEU A 9 23.26 -33.72 6.53
CA LEU A 9 21.87 -33.94 6.93
C LEU A 9 21.57 -33.41 8.34
N ILE A 10 22.47 -33.63 9.31
CA ILE A 10 22.30 -33.15 10.69
C ILE A 10 22.45 -31.61 10.78
N ARG A 11 23.39 -31.00 10.04
CA ARG A 11 23.48 -29.52 9.96
C ARG A 11 22.24 -28.90 9.29
N ASN A 12 21.68 -29.57 8.28
CA ASN A 12 20.45 -29.12 7.64
C ASN A 12 19.22 -29.29 8.55
N ALA A 13 19.17 -30.32 9.39
CA ALA A 13 18.12 -30.50 10.39
C ALA A 13 18.22 -29.47 11.53
N ALA A 14 19.42 -29.22 12.07
CA ALA A 14 19.65 -28.22 13.11
C ALA A 14 19.37 -26.78 12.62
N ARG A 15 19.69 -26.45 11.36
CA ARG A 15 19.29 -25.17 10.72
C ARG A 15 17.78 -25.04 10.53
N ARG A 16 17.06 -26.15 10.30
CA ARG A 16 15.59 -26.14 10.19
C ARG A 16 14.89 -25.97 11.54
N VAL A 17 15.47 -26.44 12.64
CA VAL A 17 14.88 -26.32 13.99
C VAL A 17 15.15 -24.94 14.61
N THR A 18 16.32 -24.34 14.41
CA THR A 18 16.68 -23.03 15.00
C THR A 18 16.11 -21.81 14.25
N CYS A 19 15.50 -22.00 13.07
CA CYS A 19 14.69 -20.99 12.38
C CYS A 19 13.17 -21.13 12.66
N ARG A 20 12.77 -21.92 13.67
CA ARG A 20 11.37 -22.00 14.14
C ARG A 20 11.01 -21.01 15.25
N ALA A 21 11.91 -20.12 15.68
CA ALA A 21 11.50 -18.93 16.44
C ALA A 21 10.45 -18.19 15.59
N GLY A 22 9.21 -18.21 16.08
CA GLY A 22 8.06 -18.45 15.21
C GLY A 22 7.76 -17.33 14.22
N PRO A 23 7.05 -17.65 13.12
CA PRO A 23 6.45 -16.65 12.23
C PRO A 23 5.50 -15.67 12.94
N ALA A 24 5.17 -15.96 14.20
CA ALA A 24 4.39 -15.14 15.11
C ALA A 24 5.20 -14.07 15.85
N ALA A 25 6.54 -14.09 15.84
CA ALA A 25 7.34 -13.18 16.68
C ALA A 25 7.10 -11.70 16.37
N VAL A 26 7.06 -11.32 15.08
CA VAL A 26 6.79 -9.94 14.66
C VAL A 26 5.40 -9.46 15.11
N PRO A 27 4.29 -10.14 14.77
CA PRO A 27 2.97 -9.68 15.19
C PRO A 27 2.75 -9.75 16.71
N LEU A 28 3.33 -10.74 17.42
CA LEU A 28 3.26 -10.79 18.88
C LEU A 28 3.98 -9.63 19.54
N ALA A 29 5.16 -9.25 19.04
CA ALA A 29 5.88 -8.07 19.54
C ALA A 29 5.09 -6.78 19.26
N ALA A 30 4.43 -6.68 18.11
CA ALA A 30 3.57 -5.55 17.79
C ALA A 30 2.33 -5.47 18.70
N LEU A 31 1.67 -6.60 18.96
CA LEU A 31 0.56 -6.69 19.92
C LEU A 31 1.00 -6.35 21.34
N LEU A 32 2.19 -6.80 21.76
CA LEU A 32 2.74 -6.44 23.07
C LEU A 32 3.03 -4.93 23.15
N ALA A 33 3.69 -4.36 22.15
CA ALA A 33 3.95 -2.92 22.10
C ALA A 33 2.64 -2.11 22.14
N PHE A 34 1.61 -2.55 21.42
CA PHE A 34 0.28 -1.95 21.44
C PHE A 34 -0.39 -2.05 22.82
N ALA A 35 -0.36 -3.23 23.46
CA ALA A 35 -0.90 -3.42 24.80
C ALA A 35 -0.18 -2.57 25.85
N LEU A 36 1.14 -2.42 25.74
CA LEU A 36 1.93 -1.53 26.59
C LEU A 36 1.56 -0.06 26.36
N ALA A 37 1.39 0.37 25.10
CA ALA A 37 0.96 1.72 24.78
C ALA A 37 -0.45 2.02 25.31
N ALA A 38 -1.39 1.09 25.16
CA ALA A 38 -2.74 1.20 25.73
C ALA A 38 -2.71 1.25 27.27
N GLY A 39 -1.85 0.45 27.91
CA GLY A 39 -1.62 0.50 29.35
C GLY A 39 -1.06 1.87 29.79
N LEU A 40 -0.06 2.39 29.08
CA LEU A 40 0.48 3.73 29.33
C LEU A 40 -0.58 4.80 29.16
N TYR A 41 -1.41 4.76 28.12
CA TYR A 41 -2.50 5.70 27.95
C TYR A 41 -3.48 5.66 29.15
N ARG A 42 -3.85 4.46 29.60
CA ARG A 42 -4.81 4.27 30.70
C ARG A 42 -4.28 4.71 32.06
N TYR A 43 -3.01 4.41 32.37
CA TYR A 43 -2.44 4.56 33.72
C TYR A 43 -1.44 5.70 33.85
N ALA A 44 -0.84 6.17 32.75
CA ALA A 44 0.18 7.22 32.73
C ALA A 44 0.09 8.06 31.43
N PRO A 45 -1.03 8.76 31.17
CA PRO A 45 -1.27 9.47 29.92
C PRO A 45 -0.21 10.51 29.58
N GLY A 46 0.39 11.15 30.59
CA GLY A 46 1.53 12.06 30.38
C GLY A 46 2.77 11.36 29.82
N ALA A 47 3.09 10.15 30.31
CA ALA A 47 4.18 9.34 29.79
C ALA A 47 3.88 8.81 28.38
N TYR A 48 2.62 8.42 28.13
CA TYR A 48 2.15 8.06 26.79
C TYR A 48 2.38 9.18 25.77
N SER A 49 1.88 10.40 26.06
CA SER A 49 2.08 11.54 25.16
C SER A 49 3.54 11.94 25.01
N ALA A 50 4.34 11.86 26.07
CA ALA A 50 5.78 12.11 26.01
C ALA A 50 6.50 11.08 25.11
N LEU A 51 6.13 9.80 25.23
CA LEU A 51 6.69 8.73 24.41
C LEU A 51 6.33 8.93 22.94
N LEU A 52 5.08 9.23 22.59
CA LEU A 52 4.68 9.50 21.20
C LEU A 52 5.44 10.67 20.58
N ARG A 53 5.62 11.76 21.35
CA ARG A 53 6.41 12.93 20.92
C ARG A 53 7.87 12.56 20.69
N LEU A 54 8.50 11.85 21.63
CA LEU A 54 9.87 11.35 21.48
C LEU A 54 10.00 10.39 20.29
N PHE A 55 8.99 9.57 20.08
CA PHE A 55 8.92 8.62 18.97
C PHE A 55 8.75 9.33 17.62
N GLY A 56 8.40 10.61 17.60
CA GLY A 56 8.25 11.40 16.37
C GLY A 56 6.96 11.09 15.61
N VAL A 57 5.91 10.66 16.31
CA VAL A 57 4.54 10.67 15.76
C VAL A 57 4.10 12.14 15.70
N PRO A 58 4.00 12.74 14.49
CA PRO A 58 3.84 14.18 14.35
C PRO A 58 2.45 14.66 14.80
N GLU A 59 2.40 15.96 15.06
CA GLU A 59 1.22 16.79 15.39
C GLU A 59 0.44 16.36 16.61
N GLN A 60 0.63 17.14 17.69
CA GLN A 60 -0.20 17.24 18.90
C GLN A 60 -0.93 15.93 19.19
N PRO A 61 -0.38 14.99 19.99
CA PRO A 61 -1.19 13.90 20.50
C PRO A 61 -2.43 14.57 21.08
N PHE A 62 -3.57 14.37 20.41
CA PHE A 62 -4.82 14.91 20.87
C PHE A 62 -5.00 14.38 22.30
N GLY A 63 -5.76 15.07 23.14
CA GLY A 63 -5.98 14.61 24.52
C GLY A 63 -6.58 13.20 24.62
N TYR A 64 -6.91 12.57 23.48
CA TYR A 64 -7.50 11.27 23.31
C TYR A 64 -7.01 10.59 22.01
N PRO A 65 -7.02 9.24 21.95
CA PRO A 65 -6.64 8.45 20.79
C PRO A 65 -7.77 8.38 19.74
N PHE A 66 -7.48 7.73 18.61
CA PHE A 66 -8.46 7.36 17.58
C PHE A 66 -9.21 8.51 16.90
N LEU A 67 -8.54 9.65 16.72
CA LEU A 67 -9.10 10.85 16.10
C LEU A 67 -9.77 10.61 14.75
N ASP A 68 -9.23 9.73 13.91
CA ASP A 68 -9.79 9.47 12.57
C ASP A 68 -10.96 8.49 12.63
N THR A 69 -11.00 7.61 13.63
CA THR A 69 -12.21 6.83 13.91
C THR A 69 -13.32 7.74 14.44
N GLN A 70 -13.02 8.64 15.38
CA GLN A 70 -13.98 9.61 15.87
C GLN A 70 -14.51 10.46 14.73
N PHE A 71 -13.65 10.89 13.81
CA PHE A 71 -14.06 11.61 12.60
C PHE A 71 -15.16 10.86 11.87
N VAL A 72 -14.92 9.59 11.52
CA VAL A 72 -15.86 8.76 10.74
C VAL A 72 -17.19 8.60 11.48
N LEU A 73 -17.16 8.29 12.78
CA LEU A 73 -18.39 8.10 13.56
C LEU A 73 -19.15 9.41 13.80
N ALA A 74 -18.45 10.52 14.00
CA ALA A 74 -19.05 11.85 14.15
C ALA A 74 -19.82 12.27 12.89
N GLN A 75 -19.27 11.98 11.72
CA GLN A 75 -19.94 12.27 10.44
C GLN A 75 -21.21 11.44 10.27
N ILE A 76 -21.19 10.16 10.64
CA ILE A 76 -22.38 9.30 10.63
C ILE A 76 -23.44 9.85 11.59
N ASP A 77 -23.03 10.31 12.77
CA ASP A 77 -23.95 10.86 13.78
C ASP A 77 -24.63 12.15 13.29
N CYS A 78 -23.86 13.09 12.74
CA CYS A 78 -24.40 14.32 12.16
C CYS A 78 -25.29 14.04 10.95
N TRP A 79 -24.89 13.13 10.08
CA TRP A 79 -25.70 12.72 8.92
C TRP A 79 -27.07 12.16 9.34
N ARG A 80 -27.12 11.33 10.38
CA ARG A 80 -28.39 10.79 10.93
C ARG A 80 -29.30 11.86 11.52
N ARG A 81 -28.75 12.99 11.93
CA ARG A 81 -29.51 14.17 12.39
C ARG A 81 -29.97 15.08 11.24
N GLY A 82 -29.73 14.68 9.99
CA GLY A 82 -30.08 15.47 8.80
C GLY A 82 -29.11 16.61 8.51
N ILE A 83 -27.91 16.63 9.13
CA ILE A 83 -26.89 17.65 8.88
C ILE A 83 -26.07 17.26 7.65
N ASP A 84 -25.92 18.19 6.71
CA ASP A 84 -25.08 18.00 5.53
C ASP A 84 -23.58 18.13 5.87
N VAL A 85 -22.99 16.99 6.24
CA VAL A 85 -21.57 16.87 6.62
C VAL A 85 -20.57 17.22 5.53
N TYR A 86 -21.03 17.37 4.28
CA TYR A 86 -20.17 17.87 3.20
C TYR A 86 -20.00 19.40 3.24
N VAL A 87 -20.89 20.12 3.94
CA VAL A 87 -20.89 21.59 4.05
C VAL A 87 -20.46 22.04 5.44
N VAL A 88 -20.95 21.37 6.48
CA VAL A 88 -20.61 21.68 7.87
C VAL A 88 -20.68 20.41 8.72
N ASN A 89 -19.74 20.24 9.64
CA ASN A 89 -19.69 19.07 10.50
C ASN A 89 -19.46 19.46 11.98
N PRO A 90 -20.52 19.89 12.69
CA PRO A 90 -20.41 20.30 14.08
C PRO A 90 -20.15 19.12 15.03
N CYS A 91 -20.30 17.88 14.57
CA CYS A 91 -20.04 16.69 15.38
C CYS A 91 -18.56 16.32 15.43
N ASP A 92 -17.75 16.74 14.46
CA ASP A 92 -16.30 16.52 14.47
C ASP A 92 -15.62 17.62 15.30
N ALA A 93 -14.75 17.21 16.23
CA ALA A 93 -14.06 18.15 17.12
C ALA A 93 -13.15 19.15 16.40
N LEU A 94 -12.73 18.82 15.17
CA LEU A 94 -11.92 19.68 14.31
C LEU A 94 -12.73 20.39 13.22
N GLY A 95 -14.05 20.22 13.20
CA GLY A 95 -14.92 20.79 12.16
C GLY A 95 -14.58 20.32 10.74
N ARG A 96 -13.92 19.16 10.58
CA ARG A 96 -13.52 18.64 9.28
C ARG A 96 -14.75 18.27 8.46
N LEU A 97 -14.75 18.67 7.19
CA LEU A 97 -15.80 18.30 6.22
C LEU A 97 -15.61 16.86 5.75
N HIS A 98 -16.72 16.20 5.39
CA HIS A 98 -16.68 14.82 4.94
C HIS A 98 -15.99 14.68 3.57
N ASP A 99 -14.90 13.92 3.57
CA ASP A 99 -14.05 13.61 2.42
C ASP A 99 -13.97 12.09 2.13
N TYR A 100 -14.75 11.29 2.85
CA TYR A 100 -14.84 9.84 2.69
C TYR A 100 -16.01 9.42 1.81
N SER A 101 -15.99 8.17 1.34
CA SER A 101 -17.08 7.62 0.53
C SER A 101 -18.46 7.79 1.20
N PRO A 102 -19.50 8.19 0.44
CA PRO A 102 -20.89 8.27 0.93
C PRO A 102 -21.39 6.97 1.57
N LEU A 103 -20.79 5.83 1.23
CA LEU A 103 -21.14 4.54 1.82
C LEU A 103 -20.97 4.53 3.34
N TRP A 104 -19.98 5.23 3.90
CA TRP A 104 -19.79 5.33 5.35
C TRP A 104 -21.03 5.88 6.06
N LEU A 105 -21.67 6.89 5.48
CA LEU A 105 -22.87 7.53 6.04
C LEU A 105 -24.11 6.61 6.03
N ARG A 106 -24.10 5.57 5.19
CA ARG A 106 -25.20 4.61 5.06
C ARG A 106 -24.99 3.33 5.86
N LEU A 107 -23.82 3.12 6.45
CA LEU A 107 -23.59 1.95 7.29
C LEU A 107 -24.36 2.08 8.62
N PRO A 108 -24.99 0.99 9.10
CA PRO A 108 -25.68 0.97 10.39
C PRO A 108 -24.68 0.82 11.55
N LEU A 109 -23.61 1.63 11.56
CA LEU A 109 -22.61 1.60 12.62
C LEU A 109 -23.16 2.27 13.88
N PRO A 110 -22.86 1.74 15.08
CA PRO A 110 -23.18 2.45 16.30
C PRO A 110 -22.34 3.73 16.41
N THR A 111 -22.96 4.83 16.85
CA THR A 111 -22.32 6.14 17.03
C THR A 111 -22.33 6.57 18.50
N GLY A 112 -21.57 7.60 18.84
CA GLY A 112 -21.40 8.13 20.20
C GLY A 112 -20.00 7.91 20.76
N LEU A 113 -19.64 8.69 21.79
CA LEU A 113 -18.27 8.76 22.32
C LEU A 113 -17.70 7.40 22.74
N GLY A 114 -18.51 6.54 23.38
CA GLY A 114 -18.07 5.21 23.81
C GLY A 114 -17.81 4.20 22.66
N TRP A 115 -18.25 4.50 21.44
CA TRP A 115 -18.04 3.64 20.27
C TRP A 115 -16.78 3.97 19.48
N SER A 116 -16.29 5.22 19.54
CA SER A 116 -15.04 5.61 18.87
C SER A 116 -13.87 4.78 19.36
N ASP A 117 -13.69 4.65 20.68
CA ASP A 117 -12.59 3.88 21.24
C ASP A 117 -12.69 2.39 20.89
N ARG A 118 -13.90 1.82 20.97
CA ARG A 118 -14.13 0.41 20.65
C ARG A 118 -13.87 0.13 19.18
N PHE A 119 -14.35 0.99 18.29
CA PHE A 119 -14.15 0.83 16.86
C PHE A 119 -12.66 1.01 16.50
N GLY A 120 -11.99 2.02 17.05
CA GLY A 120 -10.56 2.24 16.87
C GLY A 120 -9.74 1.04 17.31
N LEU A 121 -10.00 0.52 18.53
CA LEU A 121 -9.39 -0.71 19.03
C LEU A 121 -9.64 -1.91 18.11
N LEU A 122 -10.85 -2.08 17.59
CA LEU A 122 -11.17 -3.18 16.66
C LEU A 122 -10.41 -3.05 15.33
N VAL A 123 -10.29 -1.84 14.79
CA VAL A 123 -9.52 -1.56 13.58
C VAL A 123 -8.04 -1.89 13.80
N ASP A 124 -7.47 -1.39 14.89
CA ASP A 124 -6.06 -1.60 15.24
C ASP A 124 -5.73 -3.07 15.50
N LEU A 125 -6.55 -3.75 16.31
CA LEU A 125 -6.41 -5.18 16.56
C LEU A 125 -6.58 -5.98 15.27
N GLY A 126 -7.56 -5.62 14.43
CA GLY A 126 -7.75 -6.24 13.11
C GLY A 126 -6.51 -6.12 12.23
N PHE A 127 -5.89 -4.93 12.20
CA PHE A 127 -4.63 -4.71 11.50
C PHE A 127 -3.48 -5.54 12.09
N LEU A 128 -3.25 -5.50 13.41
CA LEU A 128 -2.17 -6.24 14.06
C LEU A 128 -2.32 -7.75 13.89
N LEU A 129 -3.54 -8.28 13.99
CA LEU A 129 -3.84 -9.69 13.73
C LEU A 129 -3.65 -10.06 12.26
N SER A 130 -3.89 -9.13 11.33
CA SER A 130 -3.66 -9.36 9.90
C SER A 130 -2.17 -9.63 9.59
N LEU A 131 -1.24 -9.11 10.40
CA LEU A 131 0.21 -9.29 10.21
C LEU A 131 0.65 -10.76 10.30
N PHE A 132 -0.07 -11.62 11.04
CA PHE A 132 0.18 -13.08 11.05
C PHE A 132 0.02 -13.73 9.67
N PHE A 133 -0.70 -13.07 8.77
CA PHE A 133 -0.99 -13.55 7.43
C PHE A 133 -0.08 -12.96 6.35
N LEU A 134 0.92 -12.15 6.72
CA LEU A 134 1.96 -11.73 5.80
C LEU A 134 2.98 -12.84 5.49
N PRO A 135 3.77 -12.72 4.40
CA PRO A 135 4.86 -13.65 4.12
C PRO A 135 5.88 -13.70 5.27
N ARG A 136 6.39 -14.91 5.57
CA ARG A 136 7.33 -15.11 6.67
C ARG A 136 8.73 -14.60 6.30
N PRO A 137 9.48 -13.99 7.23
CA PRO A 137 10.88 -13.67 7.00
C PRO A 137 11.68 -14.94 6.70
N ALA A 138 12.61 -14.89 5.75
CA ALA A 138 13.44 -16.05 5.42
C ALA A 138 14.70 -16.14 6.30
N THR A 139 15.10 -15.02 6.90
CA THR A 139 16.29 -14.92 7.75
C THR A 139 15.97 -14.14 9.03
N ARG A 140 16.83 -14.24 10.05
CA ARG A 140 16.70 -13.43 11.29
C ARG A 140 16.78 -11.94 11.01
N LEU A 141 17.65 -11.53 10.08
CA LEU A 141 17.76 -10.14 9.66
C LEU A 141 16.44 -9.65 9.05
N ASP A 142 15.79 -10.44 8.17
CA ASP A 142 14.47 -10.07 7.65
C ASP A 142 13.43 -9.92 8.75
N GLY A 143 13.47 -10.81 9.75
CA GLY A 143 12.59 -10.73 10.91
C GLY A 143 12.79 -9.43 11.67
N ALA A 144 14.04 -9.03 11.91
CA ALA A 144 14.38 -7.76 12.55
C ALA A 144 13.96 -6.54 11.71
N LEU A 145 14.17 -6.57 10.39
CA LEU A 145 13.75 -5.50 9.48
C LEU A 145 12.22 -5.39 9.41
N LEU A 146 11.50 -6.51 9.35
CA LEU A 146 10.03 -6.50 9.40
C LEU A 146 9.49 -6.06 10.75
N LEU A 147 10.15 -6.42 11.85
CA LEU A 147 9.82 -5.92 13.18
C LEU A 147 10.02 -4.41 13.26
N ALA A 148 11.15 -3.90 12.79
CA ALA A 148 11.44 -2.47 12.74
C ALA A 148 10.44 -1.71 11.85
N ALA A 149 10.02 -2.28 10.73
CA ALA A 149 8.97 -1.71 9.88
C ALA A 149 7.60 -1.70 10.60
N THR A 150 7.26 -2.79 11.27
CA THR A 150 5.98 -2.94 11.98
C THR A 150 5.90 -1.98 13.16
N LEU A 151 6.98 -1.84 13.93
CA LEU A 151 7.08 -0.90 15.06
C LEU A 151 7.48 0.51 14.62
N SER A 152 7.38 0.85 13.34
CA SER A 152 7.81 2.16 12.84
C SER A 152 6.88 3.30 13.26
N GLN A 153 7.35 4.52 13.08
CA GLN A 153 6.56 5.74 13.33
C GLN A 153 5.28 5.74 12.50
N VAL A 154 5.35 5.34 11.22
CA VAL A 154 4.20 5.29 10.30
C VAL A 154 3.10 4.37 10.84
N THR A 155 3.47 3.21 11.36
CA THR A 155 2.50 2.28 11.95
C THR A 155 1.93 2.86 13.25
N ALA A 156 2.79 3.38 14.13
CA ALA A 156 2.35 4.00 15.39
C ALA A 156 1.38 5.16 15.14
N PHE A 157 1.63 5.98 14.11
CA PHE A 157 0.74 7.08 13.73
C PHE A 157 -0.60 6.58 13.20
N GLY A 158 -0.61 5.53 12.38
CA GLY A 158 -1.85 4.92 11.90
C GLY A 158 -2.70 4.32 13.03
N LEU A 159 -2.06 3.63 13.99
CA LEU A 159 -2.70 3.03 15.15
C LEU A 159 -3.27 4.13 16.06
N GLU A 160 -2.46 5.13 16.40
CA GLU A 160 -2.92 6.20 17.28
C GLU A 160 -4.10 6.98 16.69
N ARG A 161 -4.17 7.12 15.37
CA ARG A 161 -5.31 7.76 14.71
C ARG A 161 -6.51 6.82 14.57
N GLY A 162 -6.36 5.51 14.75
CA GLY A 162 -7.38 4.51 14.44
C GLY A 162 -7.82 4.64 12.99
N ASN A 163 -6.86 4.81 12.08
CA ASN A 163 -7.17 5.23 10.71
C ASN A 163 -7.81 4.09 9.90
N THR A 164 -8.79 4.43 9.06
CA THR A 164 -9.46 3.47 8.17
C THR A 164 -8.51 2.75 7.21
N ASP A 165 -7.32 3.29 6.93
CA ASP A 165 -6.31 2.60 6.10
C ASP A 165 -5.77 1.32 6.75
N LEU A 166 -5.84 1.20 8.07
CA LEU A 166 -5.54 -0.04 8.78
C LEU A 166 -6.60 -1.11 8.55
N LEU A 167 -7.89 -0.71 8.52
CA LEU A 167 -8.98 -1.60 8.11
C LEU A 167 -8.80 -2.04 6.65
N ILE A 168 -8.49 -1.11 5.75
CA ILE A 168 -8.20 -1.41 4.35
C ILE A 168 -7.02 -2.37 4.21
N PHE A 169 -5.97 -2.21 5.01
CA PHE A 169 -4.84 -3.13 5.07
C PHE A 169 -5.31 -4.55 5.45
N ALA A 170 -6.10 -4.69 6.51
CA ALA A 170 -6.63 -5.99 6.95
C ALA A 170 -7.53 -6.64 5.89
N LEU A 171 -8.39 -5.86 5.23
CA LEU A 171 -9.23 -6.34 4.12
C LEU A 171 -8.38 -6.77 2.91
N ALA A 172 -7.32 -6.04 2.59
CA ALA A 172 -6.37 -6.42 1.54
C ALA A 172 -5.65 -7.73 1.91
N VAL A 173 -5.22 -7.92 3.17
CA VAL A 173 -4.69 -9.20 3.65
C VAL A 173 -5.69 -10.34 3.43
N ALA A 174 -6.96 -10.14 3.80
CA ALA A 174 -8.01 -11.13 3.63
C ALA A 174 -8.22 -11.48 2.14
N ALA A 175 -8.30 -10.48 1.26
CA ALA A 175 -8.37 -10.68 -0.19
C ALA A 175 -7.16 -11.45 -0.72
N GLY A 176 -5.93 -11.08 -0.33
CA GLY A 176 -4.71 -11.78 -0.70
C GLY A 176 -4.72 -13.24 -0.27
N ARG A 177 -5.28 -13.55 0.90
CA ARG A 177 -5.44 -14.93 1.40
C ARG A 177 -6.46 -15.71 0.59
N LEU A 178 -7.60 -15.11 0.27
CA LEU A 178 -8.65 -15.70 -0.57
C LEU A 178 -8.16 -15.98 -2.00
N TRP A 179 -7.35 -15.08 -2.53
CA TRP A 179 -6.70 -15.20 -3.84
C TRP A 179 -5.68 -16.32 -3.97
N LEU A 180 -5.22 -16.90 -2.87
CA LEU A 180 -4.34 -18.07 -2.85
C LEU A 180 -5.10 -19.39 -2.73
N ARG A 181 -6.44 -19.35 -2.75
CA ARG A 181 -7.31 -20.53 -2.62
C ARG A 181 -7.97 -20.90 -3.96
N ALA A 182 -8.94 -21.80 -3.89
CA ALA A 182 -9.73 -22.27 -5.03
C ALA A 182 -10.44 -21.13 -5.78
N PRO A 183 -10.80 -21.31 -7.07
CA PRO A 183 -11.37 -20.27 -7.92
C PRO A 183 -12.54 -19.48 -7.32
N ALA A 184 -13.50 -20.15 -6.68
CA ALA A 184 -14.66 -19.49 -6.06
C ALA A 184 -14.24 -18.51 -4.94
N LEU A 185 -13.26 -18.89 -4.12
CA LEU A 185 -12.73 -18.02 -3.08
C LEU A 185 -11.94 -16.85 -3.67
N ARG A 186 -11.31 -17.01 -4.83
CA ARG A 186 -10.65 -15.88 -5.50
C ARG A 186 -11.65 -14.80 -5.91
N ALA A 187 -12.83 -15.18 -6.40
CA ALA A 187 -13.93 -14.25 -6.69
C ALA A 187 -14.35 -13.47 -5.43
N ALA A 188 -14.49 -14.17 -4.29
CA ALA A 188 -14.73 -13.50 -3.00
C ALA A 188 -13.60 -12.51 -2.64
N GLY A 189 -12.34 -12.80 -2.96
CA GLY A 189 -11.23 -11.86 -2.79
C GLY A 189 -11.42 -10.56 -3.60
N TYR A 190 -11.90 -10.66 -4.85
CA TYR A 190 -12.22 -9.47 -5.65
C TYR A 190 -13.43 -8.71 -5.08
N ALA A 191 -14.44 -9.41 -4.57
CA ALA A 191 -15.57 -8.77 -3.88
C ALA A 191 -15.14 -8.02 -2.62
N VAL A 192 -14.21 -8.58 -1.83
CA VAL A 192 -13.61 -7.91 -0.65
C VAL A 192 -12.87 -6.64 -1.07
N VAL A 193 -12.05 -6.70 -2.12
CA VAL A 193 -11.35 -5.51 -2.66
C VAL A 193 -12.33 -4.48 -3.20
N PHE A 194 -13.40 -4.92 -3.86
CA PHE A 194 -14.45 -4.04 -4.35
C PHE A 194 -15.12 -3.29 -3.20
N GLY A 195 -15.57 -4.01 -2.15
CA GLY A 195 -16.14 -3.41 -0.95
C GLY A 195 -15.18 -2.45 -0.26
N ALA A 196 -13.90 -2.83 -0.11
CA ALA A 196 -12.86 -1.95 0.42
C ALA A 196 -12.69 -0.68 -0.44
N GLY A 197 -12.73 -0.84 -1.77
CA GLY A 197 -12.70 0.22 -2.77
C GLY A 197 -13.90 1.18 -2.72
N LEU A 198 -15.08 0.66 -2.38
CA LEU A 198 -16.27 1.48 -2.18
C LEU A 198 -16.25 2.21 -0.84
N LEU A 199 -15.56 1.69 0.18
CA LEU A 199 -15.34 2.40 1.44
C LEU A 199 -14.27 3.49 1.32
N LYS A 200 -13.23 3.23 0.52
CA LYS A 200 -12.12 4.15 0.25
C LYS A 200 -11.59 3.83 -1.15
N PHE A 201 -11.42 4.81 -2.02
CA PHE A 201 -11.29 4.52 -3.47
C PHE A 201 -9.97 3.88 -3.91
N PHE A 202 -8.83 4.18 -3.27
CA PHE A 202 -7.52 3.74 -3.76
C PHE A 202 -7.29 2.20 -3.82
N PRO A 203 -7.87 1.33 -2.97
CA PRO A 203 -7.72 -0.13 -3.07
C PRO A 203 -8.29 -0.71 -4.35
N LEU A 204 -9.12 0.01 -5.10
CA LEU A 204 -9.56 -0.41 -6.44
C LEU A 204 -8.38 -0.68 -7.38
N VAL A 205 -7.21 -0.08 -7.14
CA VAL A 205 -5.96 -0.40 -7.88
C VAL A 205 -5.59 -1.89 -7.80
N LEU A 206 -6.03 -2.59 -6.75
CA LEU A 206 -5.80 -4.03 -6.60
C LEU A 206 -6.58 -4.88 -7.61
N PHE A 207 -7.57 -4.33 -8.34
CA PHE A 207 -8.19 -5.03 -9.47
C PHE A 207 -7.19 -5.38 -10.57
N VAL A 208 -6.06 -4.68 -10.67
CA VAL A 208 -4.95 -5.04 -11.59
C VAL A 208 -4.41 -6.45 -11.32
N VAL A 209 -4.57 -6.99 -10.10
CA VAL A 209 -4.23 -8.39 -9.80
C VAL A 209 -5.02 -9.38 -10.67
N ALA A 210 -6.20 -9.00 -11.18
CA ALA A 210 -7.00 -9.82 -12.11
C ALA A 210 -6.25 -10.19 -13.39
N LEU A 211 -5.21 -9.45 -13.80
CA LEU A 211 -4.37 -9.82 -14.95
C LEU A 211 -3.77 -11.23 -14.83
N ARG A 212 -3.58 -11.74 -13.60
CA ARG A 212 -3.06 -13.10 -13.36
C ARG A 212 -4.07 -14.20 -13.69
N GLU A 213 -5.36 -13.86 -13.78
CA GLU A 213 -6.43 -14.79 -14.11
C GLU A 213 -6.45 -15.04 -15.63
N ARG A 214 -7.21 -16.05 -16.06
CA ARG A 214 -7.45 -16.28 -17.49
C ARG A 214 -8.15 -15.07 -18.10
N LEU A 215 -7.95 -14.80 -19.39
CA LEU A 215 -8.49 -13.58 -20.03
C LEU A 215 -10.00 -13.44 -19.84
N ARG A 216 -10.76 -14.54 -20.00
CA ARG A 216 -12.20 -14.57 -19.76
C ARG A 216 -12.57 -14.17 -18.33
N ASP A 217 -11.90 -14.75 -17.35
CA ASP A 217 -12.20 -14.53 -15.93
C ASP A 217 -11.79 -13.09 -15.53
N MET A 218 -10.65 -12.60 -16.04
CA MET A 218 -10.21 -11.20 -15.90
C MET A 218 -11.24 -10.22 -16.47
N LEU A 219 -11.75 -10.47 -17.68
CA LEU A 219 -12.77 -9.63 -18.31
C LEU A 219 -14.08 -9.65 -17.52
N ALA A 220 -14.52 -10.81 -17.03
CA ALA A 220 -15.70 -10.90 -16.18
C ALA A 220 -15.56 -10.10 -14.88
N ILE A 221 -14.39 -10.19 -14.22
CA ILE A 221 -14.09 -9.41 -13.00
C ILE A 221 -14.07 -7.91 -13.33
N ALA A 222 -13.43 -7.51 -14.43
CA ALA A 222 -13.36 -6.11 -14.84
C ALA A 222 -14.74 -5.54 -15.18
N LEU A 223 -15.56 -6.28 -15.95
CA LEU A 223 -16.93 -5.87 -16.29
C LEU A 223 -17.81 -5.77 -15.05
N ALA A 224 -17.75 -6.74 -14.14
CA ALA A 224 -18.49 -6.71 -12.88
C ALA A 224 -18.06 -5.53 -11.99
N GLY A 225 -16.74 -5.30 -11.88
CA GLY A 225 -16.20 -4.15 -11.15
C GLY A 225 -16.63 -2.82 -11.75
N CYS A 226 -16.53 -2.66 -13.08
CA CYS A 226 -16.98 -1.46 -13.79
C CYS A 226 -18.47 -1.23 -13.64
N ALA A 227 -19.30 -2.25 -13.82
CA ALA A 227 -20.76 -2.16 -13.64
C ALA A 227 -21.11 -1.74 -12.20
N GLY A 228 -20.43 -2.33 -11.21
CA GLY A 228 -20.59 -1.94 -9.81
C GLY A 228 -20.17 -0.50 -9.54
N LEU A 229 -19.04 -0.04 -10.10
CA LEU A 229 -18.59 1.36 -9.96
C LEU A 229 -19.55 2.34 -10.64
N VAL A 230 -20.03 2.02 -11.83
CA VAL A 230 -21.03 2.84 -12.53
C VAL A 230 -22.31 2.92 -11.68
N GLY A 231 -22.81 1.78 -11.18
CA GLY A 231 -23.96 1.76 -10.28
C GLY A 231 -23.74 2.60 -9.02
N PHE A 232 -22.56 2.52 -8.40
CA PHE A 232 -22.19 3.34 -7.25
C PHE A 232 -22.16 4.83 -7.58
N VAL A 233 -21.50 5.22 -8.68
CA VAL A 233 -21.43 6.63 -9.10
C VAL A 233 -22.82 7.17 -9.42
N LEU A 234 -23.67 6.41 -10.11
CA LEU A 234 -25.04 6.83 -10.39
C LEU A 234 -25.86 6.98 -9.10
N ALA A 235 -25.72 6.05 -8.15
CA ALA A 235 -26.45 6.07 -6.89
C ALA A 235 -26.03 7.23 -5.96
N TYR A 236 -24.75 7.64 -5.98
CA TYR A 236 -24.19 8.64 -5.06
C TYR A 236 -23.60 9.86 -5.78
N HIS A 237 -24.02 10.15 -7.02
CA HIS A 237 -23.45 11.21 -7.85
C HIS A 237 -23.49 12.59 -7.16
N ALA A 238 -24.60 12.91 -6.49
CA ALA A 238 -24.78 14.18 -5.81
C ALA A 238 -23.79 14.34 -4.65
N GLU A 239 -23.66 13.33 -3.80
CA GLU A 239 -22.70 13.31 -2.70
C GLU A 239 -21.25 13.31 -3.18
N LEU A 240 -20.93 12.56 -4.25
CA LEU A 240 -19.58 12.54 -4.83
C LEU A 240 -19.17 13.92 -5.38
N ARG A 241 -20.10 14.69 -5.93
CA ARG A 241 -19.84 16.08 -6.35
C ARG A 241 -19.54 16.99 -5.17
N LYS A 242 -20.21 16.81 -4.03
CA LYS A 242 -19.96 17.57 -2.80
C LYS A 242 -18.66 17.17 -2.12
N LEU A 243 -18.29 15.89 -2.22
CA LEU A 243 -17.06 15.32 -1.67
C LEU A 243 -15.81 15.88 -2.36
N ALA A 244 -15.83 16.01 -3.69
CA ALA A 244 -14.67 16.39 -4.48
C ALA A 244 -13.88 17.62 -3.96
N PRO A 245 -14.51 18.77 -3.60
CA PRO A 245 -13.81 19.91 -3.04
C PRO A 245 -13.28 19.70 -1.62
N ASN A 246 -13.80 18.71 -0.87
CA ASN A 246 -13.38 18.42 0.50
C ASN A 246 -12.11 17.56 0.57
N ILE A 247 -11.67 16.98 -0.55
CA ILE A 247 -10.42 16.21 -0.61
C ILE A 247 -9.26 17.15 -0.29
N ALA A 248 -8.57 16.87 0.82
CA ALA A 248 -7.46 17.69 1.27
C ALA A 248 -6.41 17.92 0.17
N GLY A 249 -6.03 19.18 -0.02
CA GLY A 249 -4.95 19.57 -0.91
C GLY A 249 -3.58 19.05 -0.42
N PRO A 250 -2.57 19.02 -1.29
CA PRO A 250 -1.23 18.59 -0.92
C PRO A 250 -0.59 19.55 0.09
N ASN A 251 -0.07 19.03 1.19
CA ASN A 251 0.88 19.72 2.06
C ASN A 251 2.31 19.36 1.64
N TYR A 252 2.93 20.24 0.84
CA TYR A 252 4.21 19.95 0.18
C TYR A 252 5.38 19.71 1.14
N PHE A 253 5.35 20.31 2.34
CA PHE A 253 6.43 20.19 3.34
C PHE A 253 5.96 19.52 4.64
N GLY A 254 4.75 18.96 4.65
CA GLY A 254 4.15 18.29 5.79
C GLY A 254 4.24 16.78 5.76
N ASP A 255 3.27 16.14 6.38
CA ASP A 255 3.19 14.68 6.57
C ASP A 255 2.61 13.92 5.37
N MET A 256 2.70 14.48 4.16
CA MET A 256 2.17 13.87 2.94
C MET A 256 3.27 13.31 2.02
N PHE A 257 2.87 12.40 1.13
CA PHE A 257 3.68 11.91 0.02
C PHE A 257 2.85 11.79 -1.26
N GLY A 258 3.50 11.88 -2.42
CA GLY A 258 2.87 11.77 -3.73
C GLY A 258 3.76 12.31 -4.84
N ALA A 259 3.45 11.96 -6.09
CA ALA A 259 4.24 12.35 -7.25
C ALA A 259 4.35 13.87 -7.43
N THR A 260 3.34 14.61 -6.99
CA THR A 260 3.30 16.08 -7.09
C THR A 260 4.08 16.77 -5.97
N ILE A 261 4.44 16.09 -4.88
CA ILE A 261 5.04 16.71 -3.69
C ILE A 261 6.42 17.28 -3.98
N LEU A 262 7.32 16.49 -4.56
CA LEU A 262 8.69 16.93 -4.87
C LEU A 262 8.72 18.05 -5.93
N PRO A 263 8.06 17.93 -7.10
CA PRO A 263 8.11 18.97 -8.12
C PRO A 263 7.59 20.33 -7.64
N HIS A 264 6.45 20.35 -6.94
CA HIS A 264 5.86 21.60 -6.47
C HIS A 264 6.61 22.15 -5.25
N GLY A 265 7.00 21.30 -4.31
CA GLY A 265 7.83 21.72 -3.17
C GLY A 265 9.17 22.29 -3.61
N ALA A 266 9.81 21.69 -4.63
CA ALA A 266 11.06 22.21 -5.19
C ALA A 266 10.86 23.58 -5.86
N ALA A 267 9.76 23.79 -6.59
CA ALA A 267 9.44 25.09 -7.18
C ALA A 267 9.15 26.16 -6.12
N ILE A 268 8.43 25.82 -5.05
CA ILE A 268 8.19 26.73 -3.92
C ILE A 268 9.53 27.07 -3.25
N ALA A 269 10.37 26.07 -2.95
CA ALA A 269 11.68 26.30 -2.36
C ALA A 269 12.57 27.19 -3.26
N ALA A 270 12.56 26.95 -4.57
CA ALA A 270 13.27 27.79 -5.54
C ALA A 270 12.75 29.23 -5.53
N SER A 271 11.43 29.45 -5.51
CA SER A 271 10.86 30.81 -5.44
C SER A 271 11.25 31.55 -4.16
N VAL A 272 11.33 30.85 -3.02
CA VAL A 272 11.72 31.44 -1.74
C VAL A 272 13.22 31.75 -1.72
N LEU A 273 14.07 30.84 -2.21
CA LEU A 273 15.53 30.99 -2.16
C LEU A 273 16.09 31.92 -3.23
N LEU A 274 15.51 31.91 -4.43
CA LEU A 274 16.01 32.64 -5.60
C LEU A 274 15.17 33.90 -5.91
N GLY A 275 14.04 34.10 -5.22
CA GLY A 275 13.10 35.19 -5.48
C GLY A 275 12.23 35.01 -6.73
N TRP A 276 12.42 33.93 -7.50
CA TRP A 276 11.61 33.60 -8.66
C TRP A 276 11.64 32.09 -8.94
N ALA A 277 10.54 31.57 -9.50
CA ALA A 277 10.48 30.24 -10.10
C ALA A 277 9.50 30.28 -11.28
N PRO A 278 9.86 29.74 -12.46
CA PRO A 278 8.95 29.79 -13.60
C PRO A 278 7.77 28.85 -13.39
N ALA A 279 6.58 29.26 -13.83
CA ALA A 279 5.34 28.50 -13.65
C ALA A 279 5.35 27.09 -14.27
N TRP A 280 6.18 26.86 -15.28
CA TRP A 280 6.34 25.55 -15.93
C TRP A 280 7.25 24.57 -15.15
N LEU A 281 7.99 25.04 -14.14
CA LEU A 281 8.99 24.24 -13.42
C LEU A 281 8.42 22.97 -12.77
N PRO A 282 7.31 23.01 -11.99
CA PRO A 282 6.74 21.80 -11.41
C PRO A 282 6.34 20.77 -12.47
N GLY A 283 5.75 21.21 -13.59
CA GLY A 283 5.33 20.34 -14.68
C GLY A 283 6.51 19.66 -15.36
N ALA A 284 7.58 20.40 -15.64
CA ALA A 284 8.81 19.86 -16.22
C ALA A 284 9.51 18.86 -15.29
N LEU A 285 9.62 19.19 -13.99
CA LEU A 285 10.20 18.29 -12.98
C LEU A 285 9.39 17.01 -12.83
N LEU A 286 8.05 17.11 -12.79
CA LEU A 286 7.17 15.93 -12.73
C LEU A 286 7.36 15.03 -13.95
N ALA A 287 7.36 15.61 -15.15
CA ALA A 287 7.56 14.86 -16.40
C ALA A 287 8.92 14.14 -16.42
N LEU A 288 9.98 14.82 -16.00
CA LEU A 288 11.33 14.25 -15.91
C LEU A 288 11.38 13.08 -14.91
N LEU A 289 10.81 13.26 -13.71
CA LEU A 289 10.80 12.22 -12.68
C LEU A 289 9.95 11.01 -13.10
N CYS A 290 8.80 11.23 -13.74
CA CYS A 290 7.99 10.16 -14.31
C CYS A 290 8.75 9.40 -15.41
N ALA A 291 9.42 10.10 -16.33
CA ALA A 291 10.22 9.47 -17.39
C ALA A 291 11.39 8.67 -16.81
N ALA A 292 12.12 9.23 -15.84
CA ALA A 292 13.21 8.54 -15.16
C ALA A 292 12.72 7.30 -14.40
N SER A 293 11.57 7.42 -13.71
CA SER A 293 10.94 6.31 -12.98
C SER A 293 10.52 5.18 -13.91
N LEU A 294 9.83 5.50 -15.02
CA LEU A 294 9.42 4.54 -16.03
C LEU A 294 10.61 3.87 -16.72
N GLY A 295 11.65 4.64 -17.07
CA GLY A 295 12.88 4.12 -17.66
C GLY A 295 13.61 3.16 -16.71
N GLY A 296 13.74 3.54 -15.44
CA GLY A 296 14.32 2.68 -14.39
C GLY A 296 13.49 1.41 -14.15
N ALA A 297 12.16 1.54 -14.10
CA ALA A 297 11.23 0.43 -13.95
C ALA A 297 11.31 -0.56 -15.12
N ALA A 298 11.33 -0.06 -16.36
CA ALA A 298 11.45 -0.87 -17.57
C ALA A 298 12.80 -1.61 -17.62
N ARG A 299 13.90 -0.90 -17.31
CA ARG A 299 15.24 -1.50 -17.22
C ARG A 299 15.29 -2.62 -16.19
N LEU A 300 14.73 -2.41 -14.99
CA LEU A 300 14.67 -3.43 -13.95
C LEU A 300 13.81 -4.63 -14.37
N ALA A 301 12.64 -4.39 -14.98
CA ALA A 301 11.74 -5.44 -15.43
C ALA A 301 12.33 -6.32 -16.55
N GLY A 302 13.22 -5.74 -17.38
CA GLY A 302 13.98 -6.42 -18.42
C GLY A 302 15.23 -7.17 -17.94
N ASP A 303 15.69 -6.93 -16.71
CA ASP A 303 16.89 -7.57 -16.17
C ASP A 303 16.67 -9.08 -15.95
N ALA A 304 17.56 -9.91 -16.51
CA ALA A 304 17.46 -11.36 -16.44
C ALA A 304 17.64 -11.90 -15.01
N GLY A 305 18.49 -11.25 -14.20
CA GLY A 305 18.70 -11.60 -12.80
C GLY A 305 17.45 -11.36 -11.96
N PHE A 306 16.80 -10.21 -12.16
CA PHE A 306 15.52 -9.86 -11.56
C PHE A 306 14.41 -10.83 -11.97
N ALA A 307 14.29 -11.10 -13.28
CA ALA A 307 13.33 -12.06 -13.82
C ALA A 307 13.48 -13.47 -13.24
N GLY A 308 14.73 -13.95 -13.11
CA GLY A 308 15.04 -15.24 -12.51
C GLY A 308 14.73 -15.29 -11.02
N ALA A 309 15.07 -14.25 -10.27
CA ALA A 309 14.76 -14.15 -8.84
C ALA A 309 13.25 -14.08 -8.59
N ASP A 310 12.52 -13.25 -9.35
CA ASP A 310 11.05 -13.19 -9.30
C ASP A 310 10.44 -14.56 -9.55
N ALA A 311 10.88 -15.29 -10.58
CA ALA A 311 10.38 -16.63 -10.89
C ALA A 311 10.50 -17.62 -9.71
N ARG A 312 11.53 -17.48 -8.87
CA ARG A 312 11.78 -18.34 -7.69
C ARG A 312 11.01 -17.92 -6.44
N LEU A 313 10.37 -16.75 -6.43
CA LEU A 313 9.56 -16.33 -5.28
C LEU A 313 8.39 -17.31 -5.04
N LEU A 314 8.15 -17.59 -3.75
CA LEU A 314 6.95 -18.31 -3.33
C LEU A 314 5.69 -17.54 -3.79
N PRO A 315 4.63 -18.22 -4.27
CA PRO A 315 3.42 -17.56 -4.79
C PRO A 315 2.81 -16.55 -3.82
N ARG A 316 2.78 -16.87 -2.50
CA ARG A 316 2.30 -15.96 -1.45
C ARG A 316 3.16 -14.69 -1.36
N THR A 317 4.47 -14.83 -1.32
CA THR A 317 5.40 -13.69 -1.25
C THR A 317 5.28 -12.80 -2.47
N ARG A 318 5.19 -13.39 -3.67
CA ARG A 318 4.99 -12.64 -4.92
C ARG A 318 3.66 -11.89 -4.91
N LEU A 319 2.56 -12.52 -4.48
CA LEU A 319 1.25 -11.88 -4.45
C LEU A 319 1.24 -10.65 -3.54
N PHE A 320 1.73 -10.78 -2.31
CA PHE A 320 1.78 -9.65 -1.38
C PHE A 320 2.75 -8.56 -1.85
N LEU A 321 3.87 -8.92 -2.48
CA LEU A 321 4.76 -7.95 -3.12
C LEU A 321 4.03 -7.12 -4.19
N VAL A 322 3.28 -7.77 -5.07
CA VAL A 322 2.48 -7.10 -6.11
C VAL A 322 1.39 -6.23 -5.50
N MET A 323 0.70 -6.71 -4.47
CA MET A 323 -0.32 -5.90 -3.77
C MET A 323 0.27 -4.65 -3.13
N GLY A 324 1.41 -4.77 -2.44
CA GLY A 324 2.12 -3.63 -1.87
C GLY A 324 2.58 -2.65 -2.95
N ALA A 325 3.12 -3.15 -4.06
CA ALA A 325 3.50 -2.33 -5.20
C ALA A 325 2.31 -1.57 -5.79
N LEU A 326 1.16 -2.24 -6.01
CA LEU A 326 -0.06 -1.63 -6.54
C LEU A 326 -0.60 -0.54 -5.60
N LEU A 327 -0.71 -0.83 -4.30
CA LEU A 327 -1.24 0.13 -3.32
C LEU A 327 -0.33 1.34 -3.16
N VAL A 328 0.99 1.14 -3.06
CA VAL A 328 1.96 2.22 -2.89
C VAL A 328 2.06 3.08 -4.16
N CYS A 329 2.23 2.46 -5.34
CA CYS A 329 2.25 3.21 -6.60
C CYS A 329 0.90 3.91 -6.86
N GLY A 330 -0.22 3.24 -6.57
CA GLY A 330 -1.55 3.81 -6.69
C GLY A 330 -1.74 5.04 -5.81
N CYS A 331 -1.37 4.95 -4.52
CA CYS A 331 -1.41 6.11 -3.62
C CYS A 331 -0.46 7.22 -4.06
N PHE A 332 0.74 6.88 -4.55
CA PHE A 332 1.74 7.86 -4.95
C PHE A 332 1.33 8.69 -6.17
N PHE A 333 0.74 8.04 -7.19
CA PHE A 333 0.38 8.71 -8.44
C PHE A 333 -1.05 9.26 -8.48
N ALA A 334 -1.98 8.75 -7.67
CA ALA A 334 -3.38 9.21 -7.71
C ALA A 334 -3.57 10.59 -7.06
N HIS A 335 -3.04 10.81 -5.86
CA HIS A 335 -3.14 12.08 -5.13
C HIS A 335 -2.14 12.12 -3.97
N ALA A 336 -1.92 13.30 -3.39
CA ALA A 336 -1.19 13.40 -2.13
C ALA A 336 -1.85 12.54 -1.04
N SER A 337 -1.05 11.74 -0.38
CA SER A 337 -1.47 10.76 0.62
C SER A 337 -0.80 11.06 1.95
N ILE A 338 -1.55 10.99 3.05
CA ILE A 338 -0.98 11.11 4.40
C ILE A 338 -0.03 9.94 4.66
N ARG A 339 1.10 10.22 5.33
CA ARG A 339 2.23 9.29 5.53
C ARG A 339 1.87 7.97 6.19
N TYR A 340 0.83 7.87 7.02
CA TYR A 340 0.43 6.57 7.59
C TYR A 340 0.06 5.55 6.49
N ARG A 341 -0.31 5.96 5.27
CA ARG A 341 -0.51 5.04 4.12
C ARG A 341 0.76 4.31 3.69
N ALA A 342 1.94 4.76 4.12
CA ALA A 342 3.18 4.01 3.94
C ALA A 342 3.17 2.64 4.67
N VAL A 343 2.18 2.37 5.53
CA VAL A 343 1.93 1.03 6.09
C VAL A 343 1.79 -0.06 5.02
N PHE A 344 1.34 0.29 3.80
CA PHE A 344 1.27 -0.66 2.68
C PHE A 344 2.65 -1.16 2.20
N LEU A 345 3.75 -0.52 2.59
CA LEU A 345 5.10 -1.05 2.38
C LEU A 345 5.34 -2.38 3.11
N LEU A 346 4.59 -2.67 4.18
CA LEU A 346 4.65 -3.96 4.89
C LEU A 346 4.28 -5.14 3.98
N PHE A 347 3.44 -4.92 2.96
CA PHE A 347 3.16 -5.94 1.94
C PHE A 347 4.36 -6.23 1.03
N ALA A 348 5.09 -5.17 0.66
CA ALA A 348 6.19 -5.24 -0.31
C ALA A 348 7.51 -5.73 0.31
N LEU A 349 7.79 -5.32 1.56
CA LEU A 349 9.09 -5.50 2.20
C LEU A 349 9.58 -6.97 2.23
N PRO A 350 8.76 -7.99 2.60
CA PRO A 350 9.20 -9.39 2.54
C PRO A 350 9.61 -9.83 1.13
N GLY A 351 8.91 -9.34 0.11
CA GLY A 351 9.19 -9.66 -1.30
C GLY A 351 10.46 -9.00 -1.81
N LEU A 352 10.69 -7.72 -1.48
CA LEU A 352 11.91 -7.00 -1.84
C LEU A 352 13.16 -7.67 -1.23
N LEU A 353 13.12 -8.04 0.05
CA LEU A 353 14.21 -8.74 0.72
C LEU A 353 14.48 -10.12 0.10
N ALA A 354 13.42 -10.86 -0.23
CA ALA A 354 13.54 -12.15 -0.90
C ALA A 354 14.12 -12.04 -2.33
N LEU A 355 13.69 -11.05 -3.10
CA LEU A 355 14.22 -10.75 -4.43
C LEU A 355 15.71 -10.39 -4.35
N GLY A 356 16.07 -9.42 -3.51
CA GLY A 356 17.45 -8.94 -3.39
C GLY A 356 18.45 -10.03 -2.97
N ARG A 357 18.02 -11.05 -2.22
CA ARG A 357 18.85 -12.24 -1.95
C ARG A 357 18.93 -13.22 -3.12
N GLY A 358 17.83 -13.36 -3.86
CA GLY A 358 17.74 -14.29 -4.97
C GLY A 358 18.47 -13.82 -6.22
N MET A 359 18.88 -12.55 -6.28
CA MET A 359 19.56 -11.94 -7.44
C MET A 359 21.10 -12.07 -7.35
N PRO A 360 21.79 -12.18 -8.49
CA PRO A 360 23.25 -12.05 -8.54
C PRO A 360 23.69 -10.63 -8.12
N ALA A 361 24.96 -10.45 -7.75
CA ALA A 361 25.51 -9.13 -7.47
C ALA A 361 25.45 -8.26 -8.74
N GLY A 362 24.97 -7.03 -8.60
CA GLY A 362 24.85 -6.09 -9.72
C GLY A 362 23.86 -4.95 -9.45
N PRO A 363 23.71 -4.00 -10.40
CA PRO A 363 22.91 -2.79 -10.20
C PRO A 363 21.44 -3.07 -9.87
N ALA A 364 20.83 -4.08 -10.49
CA ALA A 364 19.44 -4.46 -10.24
C ALA A 364 19.22 -4.96 -8.79
N ARG A 365 20.19 -5.71 -8.25
CA ARG A 365 20.16 -6.16 -6.85
C ARG A 365 20.30 -4.98 -5.90
N CYS A 366 21.22 -4.05 -6.19
CA CYS A 366 21.38 -2.81 -5.41
C CYS A 366 20.10 -1.96 -5.45
N ALA A 367 19.42 -1.88 -6.60
CA ALA A 367 18.14 -1.19 -6.73
C ALA A 367 17.07 -1.78 -5.80
N VAL A 368 16.89 -3.10 -5.84
CA VAL A 368 15.89 -3.81 -5.02
C VAL A 368 16.20 -3.71 -3.53
N LEU A 369 17.45 -3.93 -3.11
CA LEU A 369 17.84 -3.79 -1.70
C LEU A 369 17.79 -2.33 -1.23
N GLY A 370 18.15 -1.40 -2.10
CA GLY A 370 17.99 0.03 -1.87
C GLY A 370 16.53 0.43 -1.69
N ALA A 371 15.59 -0.19 -2.42
CA ALA A 371 14.16 0.03 -2.21
C ALA A 371 13.66 -0.53 -0.88
N ALA A 372 14.18 -1.67 -0.43
CA ALA A 372 13.88 -2.19 0.91
C ALA A 372 14.40 -1.25 2.02
N ALA A 373 15.62 -0.72 1.86
CA ALA A 373 16.19 0.27 2.76
C ALA A 373 15.41 1.59 2.72
N ALA A 374 15.03 2.07 1.53
CA ALA A 374 14.20 3.25 1.35
C ALA A 374 12.82 3.06 2.02
N ALA A 375 12.18 1.90 1.86
CA ALA A 375 10.93 1.61 2.54
C ALA A 375 11.06 1.72 4.07
N LEU A 376 12.11 1.15 4.65
CA LEU A 376 12.37 1.29 6.09
C LEU A 376 12.64 2.74 6.48
N PHE A 377 13.48 3.45 5.74
CA PHE A 377 13.76 4.86 5.99
C PHE A 377 12.48 5.70 5.96
N LEU A 378 11.63 5.52 4.95
CA LEU A 378 10.36 6.22 4.81
C LEU A 378 9.43 5.97 5.99
N MET A 379 9.36 4.73 6.48
CA MET A 379 8.55 4.35 7.64
C MET A 379 9.03 4.98 8.96
N TRP A 380 10.30 5.40 9.03
CA TRP A 380 10.93 6.07 10.17
C TRP A 380 11.28 7.55 9.92
N SER A 381 10.76 8.14 8.84
CA SER A 381 11.17 9.47 8.37
C SER A 381 10.41 10.64 8.97
N MET A 382 9.39 10.42 9.81
CA MET A 382 8.51 11.49 10.29
C MET A 382 9.21 12.46 11.27
N ARG A 383 10.29 12.03 11.94
CA ARG A 383 11.05 12.89 12.87
C ARG A 383 11.96 13.94 12.22
N PHE A 384 12.24 13.83 10.93
CA PHE A 384 13.30 14.64 10.32
C PHE A 384 12.85 16.06 9.93
N GLY A 385 11.56 16.38 10.05
CA GLY A 385 11.00 17.69 9.70
C GLY A 385 11.41 18.14 8.29
N LEU A 386 11.65 19.44 8.13
CA LEU A 386 12.06 20.02 6.85
C LEU A 386 13.45 19.53 6.38
N ALA A 387 14.38 19.27 7.31
CA ALA A 387 15.72 18.81 6.96
C ALA A 387 15.72 17.43 6.29
N GLY A 388 14.77 16.56 6.64
CA GLY A 388 14.59 15.27 5.99
C GLY A 388 13.68 15.25 4.78
N TRP A 389 13.07 16.39 4.43
CA TRP A 389 12.07 16.45 3.36
C TRP A 389 12.63 15.95 2.02
N LEU A 390 13.75 16.52 1.55
CA LEU A 390 14.30 16.16 0.24
C LEU A 390 14.78 14.68 0.20
N PRO A 391 15.57 14.18 1.17
CA PRO A 391 15.93 12.75 1.22
C PRO A 391 14.71 11.82 1.20
N GLN A 392 13.63 12.20 1.89
CA GLN A 392 12.40 11.43 1.91
C GLN A 392 11.70 11.42 0.55
N GLN A 393 11.60 12.56 -0.12
CA GLN A 393 10.99 12.62 -1.43
C GLN A 393 11.78 11.80 -2.47
N VAL A 394 13.12 11.87 -2.41
CA VAL A 394 14.00 11.05 -3.26
C VAL A 394 13.82 9.55 -2.96
N ALA A 395 13.73 9.18 -1.68
CA ALA A 395 13.47 7.79 -1.27
C ALA A 395 12.12 7.27 -1.77
N TRP A 396 11.08 8.11 -1.80
CA TRP A 396 9.79 7.76 -2.40
C TRP A 396 9.89 7.47 -3.90
N TRP A 397 10.49 8.38 -4.67
CA TRP A 397 10.68 8.18 -6.11
C TRP A 397 11.52 6.93 -6.41
N TRP A 398 12.54 6.65 -5.61
CA TRP A 398 13.33 5.43 -5.73
C TRP A 398 12.49 4.16 -5.47
N ALA A 399 11.80 4.11 -4.33
CA ALA A 399 10.96 2.97 -3.95
C ALA A 399 9.86 2.70 -4.99
N VAL A 400 9.16 3.76 -5.44
CA VAL A 400 8.09 3.68 -6.44
C VAL A 400 8.63 3.20 -7.79
N SER A 401 9.82 3.63 -8.21
CA SER A 401 10.42 3.17 -9.48
C SER A 401 10.72 1.67 -9.47
N VAL A 402 11.24 1.15 -8.35
CA VAL A 402 11.50 -0.28 -8.20
C VAL A 402 10.19 -1.08 -8.12
N LEU A 403 9.20 -0.58 -7.37
CA LEU A 403 7.87 -1.20 -7.29
C LEU A 403 7.15 -1.18 -8.66
N ALA A 404 7.28 -0.12 -9.44
CA ALA A 404 6.79 -0.08 -10.82
C ALA A 404 7.47 -1.13 -11.70
N GLY A 405 8.78 -1.39 -11.52
CA GLY A 405 9.48 -2.48 -12.19
C GLY A 405 8.92 -3.88 -11.84
N VAL A 406 8.55 -4.08 -10.57
CA VAL A 406 7.81 -5.28 -10.13
C VAL A 406 6.46 -5.39 -10.86
N LEU A 407 5.70 -4.29 -10.97
CA LEU A 407 4.39 -4.28 -11.64
C LEU A 407 4.49 -4.54 -13.14
N LEU A 408 5.46 -3.94 -13.83
CA LEU A 408 5.72 -4.21 -15.25
C LEU A 408 6.06 -5.68 -15.47
N ARG A 409 6.88 -6.27 -14.58
CA ARG A 409 7.21 -7.70 -14.65
C ARG A 409 5.99 -8.59 -14.38
N PHE A 410 5.16 -8.22 -13.41
CA PHE A 410 3.90 -8.91 -13.12
C PHE A 410 2.98 -8.90 -14.33
N ALA A 411 2.76 -7.74 -14.96
CA ALA A 411 1.94 -7.58 -16.15
C ALA A 411 2.48 -8.40 -17.33
N ALA A 412 3.79 -8.36 -17.60
CA ALA A 412 4.41 -9.14 -18.67
C ALA A 412 4.26 -10.67 -18.49
N ARG A 413 4.11 -11.14 -17.25
CA ARG A 413 3.92 -12.57 -16.91
C ARG A 413 2.47 -12.93 -16.60
N ALA A 414 1.54 -12.01 -16.77
CA ALA A 414 0.15 -12.26 -16.42
C ALA A 414 -0.49 -13.26 -17.40
N ALA A 415 -1.40 -14.11 -16.93
CA ALA A 415 -2.01 -15.14 -17.77
C ALA A 415 -2.86 -14.53 -18.89
N ALA A 416 -3.67 -13.52 -18.56
CA ALA A 416 -4.45 -12.76 -19.54
C ALA A 416 -3.58 -12.17 -20.65
N MET A 417 -2.39 -11.64 -20.32
CA MET A 417 -1.47 -11.06 -21.31
C MET A 417 -0.87 -12.11 -22.24
N ARG A 418 -0.57 -13.32 -21.73
CA ARG A 418 -0.09 -14.42 -22.57
C ARG A 418 -1.17 -14.90 -23.54
N GLU A 419 -2.40 -15.06 -23.07
CA GLU A 419 -3.54 -15.47 -23.91
C GLU A 419 -3.82 -14.44 -25.01
N LEU A 420 -3.82 -13.14 -24.66
CA LEU A 420 -3.98 -12.05 -25.62
C LEU A 420 -2.86 -12.05 -26.69
N THR A 421 -1.62 -12.26 -26.27
CA THR A 421 -0.47 -12.32 -27.19
C THR A 421 -0.56 -13.54 -28.11
N ALA A 422 -0.97 -14.70 -27.60
CA ALA A 422 -1.17 -15.91 -28.39
C ALA A 422 -2.28 -15.70 -29.44
N TRP A 423 -3.40 -15.11 -29.05
CA TRP A 423 -4.52 -14.80 -29.95
C TRP A 423 -4.11 -13.83 -31.07
N ARG A 424 -3.37 -12.76 -30.77
CA ARG A 424 -2.85 -11.82 -31.78
C ARG A 424 -1.94 -12.50 -32.80
N ARG A 425 -1.06 -13.42 -32.37
CA ARG A 425 -0.18 -14.18 -33.28
C ARG A 425 -0.99 -15.07 -34.23
N LEU A 426 -2.06 -15.70 -33.75
CA LEU A 426 -2.95 -16.50 -34.60
C LEU A 426 -3.66 -15.65 -35.66
N GLN A 427 -4.10 -14.44 -35.31
CA GLN A 427 -4.74 -13.53 -36.27
C GLN A 427 -3.79 -13.04 -37.36
N LEU A 428 -2.54 -12.71 -37.00
CA LEU A 428 -1.53 -12.31 -37.98
C LEU A 428 -1.23 -13.45 -38.97
N ASN A 429 -1.01 -14.66 -38.45
CA ASN A 429 -0.79 -15.84 -39.30
C ASN A 429 -1.98 -16.16 -40.22
N ALA A 430 -3.21 -15.89 -39.78
CA ALA A 430 -4.41 -16.08 -40.61
C ALA A 430 -4.47 -15.06 -41.75
N ARG A 431 -4.12 -13.79 -41.48
CA ARG A 431 -4.07 -12.72 -42.50
C ARG A 431 -3.00 -13.01 -43.55
N ASP A 432 -1.82 -13.47 -43.14
CA ASP A 432 -0.73 -13.81 -44.06
C ASP A 432 -1.12 -14.97 -44.99
N ARG A 433 -1.83 -15.98 -44.47
CA ARG A 433 -2.35 -17.10 -45.28
C ARG A 433 -3.42 -16.68 -46.28
N THR A 434 -4.26 -15.69 -45.94
CA THR A 434 -5.24 -15.16 -46.89
C THR A 434 -4.58 -14.29 -47.96
N ALA A 435 -3.57 -13.50 -47.59
CA ALA A 435 -2.80 -12.68 -48.53
C ALA A 435 -2.01 -13.56 -49.52
N SER A 436 -1.37 -14.64 -49.04
CA SER A 436 -0.62 -15.56 -49.91
C SER A 436 -1.50 -16.35 -50.89
N ARG A 437 -2.81 -16.51 -50.59
CA ARG A 437 -3.76 -17.17 -51.51
C ARG A 437 -4.35 -16.21 -52.55
N GLY A 438 -4.43 -14.92 -52.25
CA GLY A 438 -4.99 -13.91 -53.15
C GLY A 438 -4.06 -13.47 -54.28
N GLY A 439 -2.74 -13.68 -54.16
CA GLY A 439 -1.74 -13.31 -55.18
C GLY A 439 -1.40 -14.42 -56.18
N ALA A 440 -2.11 -15.54 -56.17
CA ALA A 440 -1.89 -16.68 -57.07
C ALA A 440 -2.98 -16.85 -58.14
N ASN A 441 -3.90 -15.88 -58.24
CA ASN A 441 -4.87 -15.72 -59.32
C ASN A 441 -4.52 -14.46 -60.11
#